data_AF-A0A0G0KYW9-F1
#
_entry.id   AF-A0A0G0KYW9-F1
#
_cell.length_a   1.000
_cell.length_b   1.000
_cell.length_c   1.000
_cell.angle_alpha   90.00
_cell.angle_beta   90.00
_cell.angle_gamma   90.00
#
_symmetry.space_group_name_H-M   'P 1'
#
loop_
_entity.id
_entity.type
_entity.pdbx_description
1 polymer ?
#
loop_
_entity_poly.entity_id
_entity_poly.type
_entity_poly.pdbx_seq_one_letter_code
_entity_poly.pdbx_strand_id
1 'polypeptide(L)'
;MGSFVFYGIMYFFKPKVYIWKRAPQNIINIPQKAKVTENFERSKSLTIRAGNVWHDIQQVFYLMHENIEGCFAQKPLKSAKRIIEASSNKGDIVVDFFGHSGSTLLQAELSKR
;
A
#
# COMPACT_ATOMS: atom_id res chain seq x y z
N MET A 1 -24.67 3.33 51.68
CA MET A 1 -23.93 4.36 52.45
C MET A 1 -22.48 3.92 52.52
N GLY A 2 -21.60 4.75 51.96
CA GLY A 2 -20.19 4.45 51.70
C GLY A 2 -19.74 5.43 50.64
N SER A 3 -19.50 6.66 51.07
CA SER A 3 -19.14 7.80 50.24
C SER A 3 -17.63 7.94 50.21
N PHE A 4 -17.01 8.10 49.04
CA PHE A 4 -15.79 8.88 48.88
C PHE A 4 -15.76 9.49 47.47
N VAL A 5 -15.73 10.82 47.41
CA VAL A 5 -15.46 11.63 46.22
C VAL A 5 -14.22 12.43 46.53
N PHE A 6 -13.15 12.23 45.75
CA PHE A 6 -12.17 13.26 45.49
C PHE A 6 -11.63 13.05 44.08
N TYR A 7 -11.90 14.05 43.22
CA TYR A 7 -11.14 14.45 42.05
C TYR A 7 -10.43 13.34 41.24
N GLY A 8 -11.03 12.97 40.10
CA GLY A 8 -10.31 12.23 39.07
C GLY A 8 -11.25 11.80 37.97
N ILE A 9 -11.25 12.53 36.86
CA ILE A 9 -11.99 12.21 35.65
C ILE A 9 -11.64 10.77 35.23
N MET A 10 -12.61 9.87 35.36
CA MET A 10 -12.52 8.50 34.87
C MET A 10 -12.61 8.53 33.34
N TYR A 11 -11.46 8.53 32.67
CA TYR A 11 -11.42 8.40 31.21
C TYR A 11 -11.83 6.98 30.82
N PHE A 12 -13.11 6.79 30.52
CA PHE A 12 -13.61 5.58 29.88
C PHE A 12 -13.23 5.62 28.40
N PHE A 13 -12.01 5.20 28.07
CA PHE A 13 -11.58 4.99 26.68
C PHE A 13 -12.36 3.81 26.10
N LYS A 14 -13.49 4.09 25.44
CA LYS A 14 -14.09 3.13 24.51
C LYS A 14 -13.08 2.93 23.38
N PRO A 15 -12.51 1.73 23.16
CA PRO A 15 -11.73 1.49 21.96
C PRO A 15 -12.67 1.67 20.77
N LYS A 16 -12.46 2.73 19.97
CA LYS A 16 -13.05 2.80 18.64
C LYS A 16 -12.36 1.72 17.81
N VAL A 17 -12.96 0.53 17.81
CA VAL A 17 -12.63 -0.52 16.85
C VAL A 17 -13.04 0.01 15.49
N TYR A 18 -12.06 0.48 14.70
CA TYR A 18 -12.29 0.84 13.31
C TYR A 18 -12.39 -0.46 12.51
N ILE A 19 -13.61 -0.99 12.38
CA ILE A 19 -13.90 -2.03 11.40
C ILE A 19 -13.91 -1.34 10.03
N TRP A 20 -12.88 -1.63 9.22
CA TRP A 20 -12.84 -1.21 7.82
C TRP A 20 -13.93 -2.00 7.05
N LYS A 21 -15.13 -1.44 6.97
CA LYS A 21 -16.16 -1.97 6.07
C LYS A 21 -15.64 -1.75 4.65
N ARG A 22 -15.47 -2.85 3.89
CA ARG A 22 -15.28 -2.84 2.44
C ARG A 22 -16.17 -1.74 1.85
N ALA A 23 -15.57 -0.80 1.12
CA ALA A 23 -16.32 0.21 0.41
C ALA A 23 -17.43 -0.47 -0.42
N PRO A 24 -18.68 0.03 -0.40
CA PRO A 24 -19.70 -0.47 -1.30
C PRO A 24 -19.17 -0.32 -2.73
N GLN A 25 -19.35 -1.37 -3.54
CA GLN A 25 -19.05 -1.40 -4.97
C GLN A 25 -20.01 -0.44 -5.70
N ASN A 26 -19.93 0.85 -5.43
CA ASN A 26 -20.46 1.85 -6.35
C ASN A 26 -19.42 1.95 -7.45
N ILE A 27 -19.71 1.24 -8.54
CA ILE A 27 -18.99 1.28 -9.81
C ILE A 27 -19.05 2.72 -10.30
N ILE A 28 -18.09 3.52 -9.86
CA ILE A 28 -17.65 4.70 -10.60
C ILE A 28 -16.96 4.14 -11.84
N ASN A 29 -17.66 4.17 -12.97
CA ASN A 29 -17.05 4.05 -14.29
C ASN A 29 -16.11 5.25 -14.47
N ILE A 30 -14.94 5.18 -13.84
CA ILE A 30 -13.79 5.96 -14.27
C ILE A 30 -13.58 5.50 -15.71
N PRO A 31 -13.61 6.38 -16.72
CA PRO A 31 -13.23 6.03 -18.07
C PRO A 31 -11.70 5.83 -18.08
N GLN A 32 -11.22 4.79 -17.41
CA GLN A 32 -10.02 4.15 -17.87
C GLN A 32 -10.36 3.74 -19.30
N LYS A 33 -9.57 4.23 -20.25
CA LYS A 33 -9.64 3.87 -21.68
C LYS A 33 -9.22 2.40 -21.88
N ALA A 34 -9.71 1.51 -21.03
CA ALA A 34 -9.58 0.08 -21.12
C ALA A 34 -10.78 -0.36 -21.98
N LYS A 35 -10.50 -0.69 -23.24
CA LYS A 35 -11.43 -1.38 -24.11
C LYS A 35 -11.99 -2.57 -23.31
N VAL A 36 -13.31 -2.58 -23.07
CA VAL A 36 -13.96 -3.68 -22.36
C VAL A 36 -13.89 -4.89 -23.28
N THR A 37 -12.89 -5.73 -23.08
CA THR A 37 -12.72 -6.99 -23.80
C THR A 37 -13.22 -8.14 -22.94
N GLU A 38 -13.81 -9.13 -23.61
CA GLU A 38 -14.28 -10.34 -22.96
C GLU A 38 -13.10 -11.07 -22.30
N ASN A 39 -13.33 -11.74 -21.16
CA ASN A 39 -12.27 -12.43 -20.42
C ASN A 39 -11.58 -13.51 -21.27
N PHE A 40 -12.28 -14.10 -22.25
CA PHE A 40 -11.70 -15.08 -23.18
C PHE A 40 -10.69 -14.48 -24.15
N GLU A 41 -10.89 -13.24 -24.62
CA GLU A 41 -9.87 -12.56 -25.42
C GLU A 41 -8.64 -12.21 -24.59
N ARG A 42 -8.82 -11.98 -23.28
CA ARG A 42 -7.75 -11.67 -22.33
C ARG A 42 -6.77 -12.84 -22.12
N SER A 43 -7.22 -14.09 -22.30
CA SER A 43 -6.38 -15.30 -22.21
C SER A 43 -5.52 -15.57 -23.44
N LYS A 44 -5.71 -14.86 -24.56
CA LYS A 44 -4.94 -15.05 -25.80
C LYS A 44 -3.65 -14.23 -25.86
N SER A 45 -3.25 -13.61 -24.75
CA SER A 45 -2.01 -12.83 -24.66
C SER A 45 -0.78 -13.72 -24.85
N LEU A 46 0.20 -13.24 -25.62
CA LEU A 46 1.51 -13.88 -25.79
C LEU A 46 2.33 -13.92 -24.49
N THR A 47 1.96 -13.11 -23.49
CA THR A 47 2.65 -12.99 -22.21
C THR A 47 1.73 -13.28 -21.03
N ILE A 48 2.29 -13.82 -19.94
CA ILE A 48 1.57 -14.02 -18.69
C ILE A 48 1.34 -12.66 -18.04
N ARG A 49 0.08 -12.32 -17.78
CA ARG A 49 -0.29 -11.09 -17.08
C ARG A 49 0.11 -11.18 -15.61
N ALA A 50 0.64 -10.09 -15.07
CA ALA A 50 0.93 -10.00 -13.64
C ALA A 50 -0.36 -10.21 -12.82
N GLY A 51 -0.33 -11.19 -11.92
CA GLY A 51 -1.40 -11.46 -10.97
C GLY A 51 -1.45 -10.45 -9.82
N ASN A 52 -2.50 -10.57 -9.00
CA ASN A 52 -2.69 -9.79 -7.78
C ASN A 52 -2.03 -10.44 -6.53
N VAL A 53 -1.56 -11.67 -6.64
CA VAL A 53 -0.81 -12.36 -5.58
C VAL A 53 0.67 -12.39 -5.96
N TRP A 54 1.52 -11.88 -5.08
CA TRP A 54 2.96 -11.78 -5.30
C TRP A 54 3.70 -12.69 -4.33
N HIS A 55 4.37 -13.71 -4.87
CA HIS A 55 5.18 -14.64 -4.09
C HIS A 55 6.69 -14.39 -4.24
N ASP A 56 7.08 -13.51 -5.17
CA ASP A 56 8.48 -13.28 -5.53
C ASP A 56 9.12 -12.09 -4.77
N ILE A 57 8.36 -11.41 -3.91
CA ILE A 57 8.83 -10.28 -3.11
C ILE A 57 8.95 -10.75 -1.66
N GLN A 58 10.18 -10.83 -1.16
CA GLN A 58 10.47 -11.17 0.22
C GLN A 58 10.43 -9.91 1.10
N GLN A 59 10.04 -10.07 2.37
CA GLN A 59 10.12 -9.00 3.37
C GLN A 59 11.59 -8.64 3.63
N VAL A 60 11.87 -7.37 3.92
CA VAL A 60 13.22 -6.90 4.28
C VAL A 60 13.65 -7.53 5.61
N PHE A 61 14.78 -8.24 5.57
CA PHE A 61 15.43 -8.84 6.74
C PHE A 61 16.64 -7.99 7.14
N TYR A 62 17.02 -8.08 8.41
CA TYR A 62 18.09 -7.25 8.99
C TYR A 62 19.46 -7.38 8.30
N LEU A 63 19.75 -8.51 7.65
CA LEU A 63 21.00 -8.74 6.89
C LEU A 63 20.94 -8.29 5.43
N MET A 64 19.79 -7.83 4.95
CA MET A 64 19.69 -7.38 3.57
C MET A 64 20.43 -6.06 3.38
N HIS A 65 21.06 -5.89 2.22
CA HIS A 65 21.72 -4.63 1.88
C HIS A 65 20.77 -3.43 1.87
N GLU A 66 19.48 -3.64 1.53
CA GLU A 66 18.49 -2.56 1.54
C GLU A 66 18.03 -2.19 2.97
N ASN A 67 18.33 -2.99 3.99
CA ASN A 67 17.85 -2.77 5.36
C ASN A 67 18.46 -1.51 5.96
N ILE A 68 17.60 -0.63 6.47
CA ILE A 68 18.00 0.56 7.22
C ILE A 68 17.77 0.30 8.70
N GLU A 69 18.81 0.46 9.52
CA GLU A 69 18.71 0.26 10.96
C GLU A 69 17.65 1.19 11.59
N GLY A 70 16.85 0.64 12.51
CA GLY A 70 15.75 1.37 13.15
C GLY A 70 14.45 1.46 12.33
N CYS A 71 14.45 1.02 11.07
CA CYS A 71 13.26 1.03 10.21
C CYS A 71 12.49 -0.30 10.24
N PHE A 72 11.89 -0.64 11.38
CA PHE A 72 11.25 -1.95 11.62
C PHE A 72 10.14 -2.35 10.62
N ALA A 73 9.44 -1.39 10.02
CA ALA A 73 8.35 -1.60 9.05
C ALA A 73 8.75 -1.23 7.61
N GLN A 74 10.03 -1.30 7.28
CA GLN A 74 10.52 -0.98 5.93
C GLN A 74 9.89 -1.89 4.88
N LYS A 75 9.33 -1.27 3.83
CA LYS A 75 8.81 -1.98 2.67
C LYS A 75 9.97 -2.31 1.70
N PRO A 76 10.01 -3.52 1.11
CA PRO A 76 11.04 -3.88 0.13
C PRO A 76 10.98 -2.98 -1.11
N LEU A 77 12.13 -2.55 -1.64
CA LEU A 77 12.20 -1.71 -2.84
C LEU A 77 11.54 -2.38 -4.05
N LYS A 78 11.65 -3.71 -4.15
CA LYS A 78 11.02 -4.50 -5.22
C LYS A 78 9.49 -4.32 -5.26
N SER A 79 8.85 -4.13 -4.11
CA SER A 79 7.40 -3.88 -4.03
C SER A 79 7.05 -2.49 -4.57
N ALA A 80 7.76 -1.45 -4.12
CA ALA A 80 7.58 -0.09 -4.60
C ALA A 80 7.83 -0.01 -6.12
N LYS A 81 8.85 -0.72 -6.61
CA LYS A 81 9.21 -0.73 -8.04
C LYS A 81 8.05 -1.24 -8.88
N ARG A 82 7.49 -2.38 -8.51
CA ARG A 82 6.36 -2.99 -9.23
C ARG A 82 5.15 -2.05 -9.27
N ILE A 83 4.82 -1.41 -8.14
CA ILE A 83 3.67 -0.49 -8.06
C ILE A 83 3.91 0.74 -8.95
N ILE A 84 5.07 1.38 -8.83
CA ILE A 84 5.44 2.59 -9.57
C ILE A 84 5.49 2.29 -11.08
N GLU A 85 6.16 1.22 -11.49
CA GLU A 85 6.27 0.84 -12.90
C GLU A 85 4.93 0.45 -13.53
N ALA A 86 4.03 -0.16 -12.75
CA ALA A 86 2.71 -0.54 -13.25
C ALA A 86 1.71 0.63 -13.31
N SER A 87 1.92 1.69 -12.51
CA SER A 87 0.91 2.72 -12.25
C SER A 87 1.32 4.14 -12.64
N SER A 88 2.54 4.34 -13.15
CA SER A 88 3.06 5.67 -13.52
C SER A 88 4.03 5.58 -14.70
N ASN A 89 4.16 6.67 -15.43
CA ASN A 89 5.18 6.89 -16.45
C ASN A 89 6.35 7.69 -15.89
N LYS A 90 7.39 7.89 -16.71
CA LYS A 90 8.53 8.73 -16.34
C LYS A 90 8.08 10.20 -16.28
N GLY A 91 8.54 10.92 -15.26
CA GLY A 91 8.16 12.31 -14.99
C GLY A 91 6.79 12.49 -14.32
N ASP A 92 6.08 11.40 -14.02
CA ASP A 92 4.84 11.47 -13.24
C ASP A 92 5.18 11.66 -11.75
N ILE A 93 4.44 12.54 -11.07
CA ILE A 93 4.62 12.80 -9.65
C ILE A 93 4.07 11.63 -8.82
N VAL A 94 4.91 11.06 -7.95
CA VAL A 94 4.50 10.06 -6.95
C VAL A 94 4.44 10.71 -5.57
N VAL A 95 3.34 10.51 -4.86
CA VAL A 95 3.13 11.06 -3.51
C VAL A 95 2.89 9.94 -2.52
N ASP A 96 3.63 9.97 -1.41
CA ASP A 96 3.49 9.04 -0.28
C ASP A 96 3.46 9.83 1.05
N PHE A 97 2.29 9.93 1.66
CA PHE A 97 2.11 10.63 2.94
C PHE A 97 2.62 9.84 4.15
N PHE A 98 2.99 8.57 3.97
CA PHE A 98 3.47 7.67 5.01
C PHE A 98 4.82 7.04 4.62
N GLY A 99 5.75 7.89 4.20
CA GLY A 99 7.02 7.48 3.58
C GLY A 99 7.95 6.63 4.45
N HIS A 100 7.85 6.66 5.78
CA HIS A 100 8.68 5.88 6.72
C HIS A 100 10.17 5.90 6.35
N SER A 101 10.73 4.76 5.92
CA SER A 101 12.12 4.55 5.52
C SER A 101 12.48 5.15 4.16
N GLY A 102 11.52 5.77 3.47
CA GLY A 102 11.72 6.41 2.17
C GLY A 102 11.74 5.44 0.98
N SER A 103 11.30 4.19 1.13
CA SER A 103 11.35 3.19 0.05
C SER A 103 10.63 3.66 -1.22
N THR A 104 9.49 4.35 -1.06
CA THR A 104 8.73 4.90 -2.20
C THR A 104 9.48 6.05 -2.87
N LEU A 105 10.06 6.96 -2.09
CA LEU A 105 10.84 8.10 -2.58
C LEU A 105 12.07 7.62 -3.37
N LEU A 106 12.88 6.76 -2.75
CA LEU A 106 14.08 6.21 -3.37
C LEU A 106 13.74 5.49 -4.68
N GLN A 107 12.69 4.66 -4.66
CA GLN A 107 12.31 3.92 -5.85
C GLN A 107 11.72 4.82 -6.94
N ALA A 108 10.98 5.88 -6.60
CA ALA A 108 10.48 6.86 -7.56
C ALA A 108 11.65 7.54 -8.28
N GLU A 109 12.67 7.97 -7.54
CA GLU A 109 13.88 8.61 -8.07
C GLU A 109 14.66 7.66 -9.01
N LEU A 110 14.94 6.43 -8.56
CA LEU A 110 15.57 5.39 -9.39
C LEU A 110 14.78 5.13 -10.69
N SER A 111 13.46 5.27 -10.62
CA SER A 111 12.53 5.03 -11.71
C SER A 111 12.29 6.27 -12.59
N LYS A 112 12.91 7.42 -12.27
CA LYS A 112 12.76 8.70 -12.97
C LYS A 112 11.31 9.19 -13.00
N ARG A 113 10.66 9.11 -11.85
CA ARG A 113 9.35 9.74 -11.59
C ARG A 113 9.58 11.13 -11.06
#